data_AF-A0A9X3EHR6-F1
#
_entry.id   AF-A0A9X3EHR6-F1
#
_cell.length_a   1.000
_cell.length_b   1.000
_cell.length_c   1.000
_cell.angle_alpha   90.00
_cell.angle_beta   90.00
_cell.angle_gamma   90.00
#
_symmetry.space_group_name_H-M   'P 1'
#
loop_
_entity.id
_entity.type
_entity.pdbx_description
1 polymer ?
#
loop_
_entity_poly.entity_id
_entity_poly.type
_entity_poly.pdbx_seq_one_letter_code
_entity_poly.pdbx_strand_id
1 'polypeptide(L)'
;MDVVRFALDQGIRLLDTADSYALSDKDLHYGEELVRKALSGWSGPREQVRVVTKAGLARPKGKWVPNGRREHLRKMVEGSLKALGVERIFMLLLHAGDPKTPLEESLTALAELQKEGKIEHLGLSNTSIAEVRQAERHFKVQAIQNELSVIDRNSGVDGLVALARQMNIPFLAHRPLGGHAKTANLLKNRAVKPIATRHKITPHEAALAALLDLGPPVVPLFGATKRASVESSLRALKVPFDAKDRADLATKISFAATPEALAATAPPVVPAGLRVLVTGEGPGEEPEVVIMMGVQGAGKSSEVARYLDRGYARLNRDLLGGDLDGLVPKLGELLAAGQRRVVLDNTYATRVSRFPVIRMAHAHGVPVRCRFLATPIDEAYTNVVLRILERYGKLLGPDELKELAKDDPNLPPPAAMAKWAASFEAPHVDEGFGVVEEVPFVRRVDPQFTGKGLLLDVDGTLRKTKSGEIFPRDPEDVELLPGRREVLRRFVDEGYKLFFVSNQSGVASGTVSQDAVEAAFARTIALLDLPVAEVMYCPHPAFPAGCFCRKPLPGLGVSLIQRHGLAREGVVMVGDMDSDRDFARSLGVKYVDAHEFFAGS
;
A
#
# COMPACT_ATOMS: atom_id res chain seq x y z
N MET A 1 11.37 -29.29 16.81
CA MET A 1 12.48 -28.94 17.73
C MET A 1 13.78 -29.64 17.31
N ASP A 2 13.78 -30.96 17.12
CA ASP A 2 15.01 -31.73 16.83
C ASP A 2 15.77 -31.25 15.58
N VAL A 3 15.06 -30.87 14.52
CA VAL A 3 15.68 -30.33 13.30
C VAL A 3 16.36 -28.98 13.56
N VAL A 4 15.77 -28.13 14.42
CA VAL A 4 16.38 -26.84 14.81
C VAL A 4 17.64 -27.08 15.64
N ARG A 5 17.59 -27.97 16.64
CA ARG A 5 18.77 -28.32 17.45
C ARG A 5 19.88 -28.91 16.59
N PHE A 6 19.54 -29.81 15.69
CA PHE A 6 20.50 -30.35 14.73
C PHE A 6 21.12 -29.26 13.85
N ALA A 7 20.33 -28.32 13.32
CA ALA A 7 20.85 -27.18 12.57
C ALA A 7 21.85 -26.34 13.39
N LEU A 8 21.55 -26.09 14.66
CA LEU A 8 22.45 -25.39 15.58
C LEU A 8 23.75 -26.19 15.83
N ASP A 9 23.66 -27.51 16.00
CA ASP A 9 24.83 -28.41 16.12
C ASP A 9 25.73 -28.35 14.87
N GLN A 10 25.15 -28.11 13.70
CA GLN A 10 25.89 -27.94 12.44
C GLN A 10 26.47 -26.53 12.23
N GLY A 11 26.35 -25.63 13.21
CA GLY A 11 26.96 -24.29 13.15
C GLY A 11 26.03 -23.18 12.65
N ILE A 12 24.75 -23.47 12.38
CA ILE A 12 23.79 -22.40 12.03
C ILE A 12 23.56 -21.53 13.27
N ARG A 13 23.58 -20.21 13.09
CA ARG A 13 23.44 -19.23 14.18
C ARG A 13 22.37 -18.16 13.92
N LEU A 14 21.71 -18.20 12.77
CA LEU A 14 20.57 -17.33 12.46
C LEU A 14 19.30 -18.17 12.42
N LEU A 15 18.32 -17.83 13.24
CA LEU A 15 16.99 -18.45 13.23
C LEU A 15 15.96 -17.39 12.83
N ASP A 16 15.23 -17.64 11.74
CA ASP A 16 14.16 -16.78 11.25
C ASP A 16 12.79 -17.37 11.59
N THR A 17 11.94 -16.57 12.24
CA THR A 17 10.56 -16.92 12.61
C THR A 17 9.62 -15.72 12.38
N ALA A 18 8.34 -15.82 12.74
CA ALA A 18 7.39 -14.71 12.76
C ALA A 18 6.25 -14.99 13.74
N ASP A 19 5.57 -13.93 14.18
CA ASP A 19 4.29 -13.98 14.93
C ASP A 19 3.24 -14.87 14.25
N SER A 20 3.25 -14.88 12.93
CA SER A 20 2.23 -15.44 12.04
C SER A 20 2.62 -16.80 11.47
N TYR A 21 3.76 -17.36 11.88
CA TYR A 21 4.15 -18.74 11.56
C TYR A 21 3.30 -19.72 12.38
N ALA A 22 2.04 -19.83 11.94
CA ALA A 22 0.93 -20.53 12.56
C ALA A 22 -0.03 -21.06 11.48
N LEU A 23 -0.87 -22.03 11.84
CA LEU A 23 -1.91 -22.54 10.94
C LEU A 23 -3.08 -21.57 10.81
N SER A 24 -3.35 -20.77 11.85
CA SER A 24 -4.46 -19.81 11.91
C SER A 24 -4.19 -18.69 12.94
N ASP A 25 -5.19 -17.85 13.14
CA ASP A 25 -5.24 -16.82 14.18
C ASP A 25 -5.45 -17.39 15.59
N LYS A 26 -5.64 -18.70 15.74
CA LYS A 26 -5.80 -19.38 17.04
C LYS A 26 -4.48 -19.82 17.68
N ASP A 27 -3.41 -19.87 16.90
CA ASP A 27 -2.11 -20.44 17.27
C ASP A 27 -0.94 -19.52 16.90
N LEU A 28 -1.18 -18.20 16.88
CA LEU A 28 -0.13 -17.21 16.67
C LEU A 28 1.04 -17.40 17.65
N HIS A 29 2.23 -17.00 17.23
CA HIS A 29 3.50 -17.14 17.93
C HIS A 29 4.03 -18.58 18.07
N TYR A 30 3.38 -19.58 17.45
CA TYR A 30 3.81 -20.98 17.51
C TYR A 30 5.29 -21.17 17.08
N GLY A 31 5.71 -20.55 15.97
CA GLY A 31 7.10 -20.61 15.51
C GLY A 31 8.10 -20.04 16.51
N GLU A 32 7.77 -18.93 17.17
CA GLU A 32 8.60 -18.28 18.18
C GLU A 32 8.73 -19.15 19.44
N GLU A 33 7.64 -19.73 19.91
CA GLU A 33 7.68 -20.67 21.03
C GLU A 33 8.52 -21.91 20.70
N LEU A 34 8.43 -22.41 19.47
CA LEU A 34 9.23 -23.54 18.99
C LEU A 34 10.72 -23.20 19.03
N VAL A 35 11.10 -22.00 18.60
CA VAL A 35 12.48 -21.50 18.66
C VAL A 35 12.96 -21.42 20.11
N ARG A 36 12.17 -20.83 21.01
CA ARG A 36 12.48 -20.77 22.45
C ARG A 36 12.72 -22.17 23.02
N LYS A 37 11.77 -23.10 22.83
CA LYS A 37 11.86 -24.49 23.31
C LYS A 37 13.07 -25.24 22.71
N ALA A 38 13.40 -24.98 21.46
CA ALA A 38 14.58 -25.56 20.82
C ALA A 38 15.87 -25.07 21.50
N LEU A 39 16.01 -23.74 21.69
CA LEU A 39 17.17 -23.10 22.32
C LEU A 39 17.33 -23.47 23.79
N SER A 40 16.25 -23.46 24.58
CA SER A 40 16.27 -23.84 26.00
C SER A 40 16.77 -25.26 26.24
N GLY A 41 16.54 -26.17 25.28
CA GLY A 41 17.03 -27.55 25.34
C GLY A 41 18.28 -27.82 24.48
N TRP A 42 18.95 -26.79 23.97
CA TRP A 42 20.21 -26.91 23.24
C TRP A 42 21.38 -26.49 24.13
N SER A 43 22.47 -27.29 24.13
CA SER A 43 23.62 -27.11 25.03
C SER A 43 24.76 -26.26 24.45
N GLY A 44 24.62 -25.79 23.21
CA GLY A 44 25.64 -24.93 22.58
C GLY A 44 25.57 -23.45 23.01
N PRO A 45 26.42 -22.59 22.42
CA PRO A 45 26.54 -21.17 22.78
C PRO A 45 25.31 -20.38 22.31
N ARG A 46 24.33 -20.21 23.19
CA ARG A 46 23.03 -19.57 22.89
C ARG A 46 23.17 -18.08 22.58
N GLU A 47 24.14 -17.42 23.20
CA GLU A 47 24.46 -16.00 23.00
C GLU A 47 24.95 -15.67 21.59
N GLN A 48 25.43 -16.68 20.86
CA GLN A 48 25.81 -16.55 19.45
C GLN A 48 24.61 -16.68 18.50
N VAL A 49 23.45 -17.14 18.99
CA VAL A 49 22.27 -17.32 18.15
C VAL A 49 21.51 -16.01 18.04
N ARG A 50 21.31 -15.57 16.79
CA ARG A 50 20.48 -14.42 16.45
C ARG A 50 19.11 -14.91 16.00
N VAL A 51 18.07 -14.49 16.71
CA VAL A 51 16.68 -14.78 16.36
C VAL A 51 16.08 -13.55 15.70
N VAL A 52 15.65 -13.71 14.45
CA VAL A 52 14.91 -12.70 13.68
C VAL A 52 13.44 -13.10 13.72
N THR A 53 12.59 -12.19 14.16
CA THR A 53 11.13 -12.36 14.09
C THR A 53 10.47 -11.24 13.28
N LYS A 54 9.16 -11.30 13.09
CA LYS A 54 8.40 -10.38 12.24
C LYS A 54 7.02 -10.14 12.82
N ALA A 55 6.47 -8.97 12.50
CA ALA A 55 5.08 -8.59 12.75
C ALA A 55 4.52 -7.84 11.54
N GLY A 56 3.19 -7.76 11.41
CA GLY A 56 2.53 -7.00 10.35
C GLY A 56 1.87 -7.85 9.25
N LEU A 57 1.85 -9.18 9.43
CA LEU A 57 1.13 -10.10 8.56
C LEU A 57 0.24 -11.00 9.41
N ALA A 58 -1.07 -10.78 9.39
CA ALA A 58 -2.04 -11.56 10.15
C ALA A 58 -2.33 -12.93 9.49
N ARG A 59 -2.88 -13.85 10.30
CA ARG A 59 -3.19 -15.24 9.90
C ARG A 59 -4.68 -15.65 10.00
N PRO A 60 -5.68 -14.77 9.72
CA PRO A 60 -7.09 -15.09 9.95
C PRO A 60 -7.54 -16.30 9.13
N LYS A 61 -8.06 -17.33 9.80
CA LYS A 61 -8.50 -18.58 9.15
C LYS A 61 -7.41 -19.20 8.24
N GLY A 62 -6.14 -19.01 8.61
CA GLY A 62 -4.98 -19.54 7.87
C GLY A 62 -4.59 -18.77 6.60
N LYS A 63 -5.21 -17.62 6.33
CA LYS A 63 -4.84 -16.76 5.20
C LYS A 63 -3.75 -15.76 5.60
N TRP A 64 -2.80 -15.49 4.72
CA TRP A 64 -1.84 -14.39 4.91
C TRP A 64 -2.52 -13.07 4.56
N VAL A 65 -2.65 -12.16 5.52
CA VAL A 65 -3.30 -10.86 5.32
C VAL A 65 -2.44 -9.75 5.94
N PRO A 66 -1.89 -8.81 5.15
CA PRO A 66 -1.15 -7.67 5.72
C PRO A 66 -2.00 -6.91 6.73
N ASN A 67 -1.36 -6.49 7.83
CA ASN A 67 -2.00 -5.69 8.87
C ASN A 67 -0.95 -4.77 9.50
N GLY A 68 -0.86 -3.55 8.99
CA GLY A 68 0.15 -2.56 9.37
C GLY A 68 -0.29 -1.63 10.49
N ARG A 69 -1.51 -1.80 11.02
CA ARG A 69 -2.08 -0.92 12.03
C ARG A 69 -1.21 -0.86 13.28
N ARG A 70 -1.01 0.33 13.83
CA ARG A 70 -0.22 0.57 15.04
C ARG A 70 -0.59 -0.37 16.18
N GLU A 71 -1.89 -0.53 16.47
CA GLU A 71 -2.36 -1.36 17.59
C GLU A 71 -2.05 -2.84 17.37
N HIS A 72 -2.14 -3.29 16.11
CA HIS A 72 -1.81 -4.67 15.76
C HIS A 72 -0.32 -4.93 15.92
N LEU A 73 0.54 -4.06 15.37
CA LEU A 73 2.00 -4.19 15.49
C LEU A 73 2.43 -4.22 16.95
N ARG A 74 1.95 -3.28 17.78
CA ARG A 74 2.23 -3.27 19.22
C ARG A 74 1.80 -4.58 19.88
N LYS A 75 0.57 -5.04 19.64
CA LYS A 75 0.06 -6.31 20.19
C LYS A 75 0.91 -7.52 19.80
N MET A 76 1.33 -7.61 18.54
CA MET A 76 2.15 -8.73 18.06
C MET A 76 3.56 -8.69 18.64
N VAL A 77 4.18 -7.50 18.76
CA VAL A 77 5.51 -7.36 19.39
C VAL A 77 5.49 -7.80 20.86
N GLU A 78 4.48 -7.42 21.63
CA GLU A 78 4.33 -7.90 23.03
C GLU A 78 4.16 -9.43 23.08
N GLY A 79 3.37 -10.00 22.17
CA GLY A 79 3.21 -11.45 22.05
C GLY A 79 4.53 -12.16 21.73
N SER A 80 5.30 -11.61 20.79
CA SER A 80 6.61 -12.13 20.38
C SER A 80 7.63 -12.11 21.51
N LEU A 81 7.71 -11.02 22.30
CA LEU A 81 8.56 -10.93 23.50
C LEU A 81 8.26 -12.09 24.47
N LYS A 82 6.97 -12.31 24.77
CA LYS A 82 6.51 -13.38 25.66
C LYS A 82 6.80 -14.77 25.09
N ALA A 83 6.53 -14.99 23.80
CA ALA A 83 6.69 -16.30 23.14
C ALA A 83 8.15 -16.72 23.04
N LEU A 84 9.04 -15.76 22.71
CA LEU A 84 10.49 -15.94 22.69
C LEU A 84 11.10 -15.97 24.09
N GLY A 85 10.42 -15.40 25.09
CA GLY A 85 10.89 -15.35 26.48
C GLY A 85 12.07 -14.39 26.64
N VAL A 86 12.00 -13.22 26.00
CA VAL A 86 13.05 -12.19 26.01
C VAL A 86 12.45 -10.83 26.34
N GLU A 87 13.24 -9.95 26.95
CA GLU A 87 12.85 -8.56 27.22
C GLU A 87 13.08 -7.65 26.02
N ARG A 88 13.97 -8.05 25.10
CA ARG A 88 14.32 -7.32 23.88
C ARG A 88 14.50 -8.29 22.71
N ILE A 89 13.76 -8.04 21.63
CA ILE A 89 13.89 -8.78 20.37
C ILE A 89 15.17 -8.31 19.67
N PHE A 90 16.06 -9.24 19.33
CA PHE A 90 17.30 -8.92 18.60
C PHE A 90 17.01 -8.23 17.25
N MET A 91 16.14 -8.81 16.42
CA MET A 91 15.73 -8.17 15.18
C MET A 91 14.27 -8.45 14.87
N LEU A 92 13.54 -7.38 14.56
CA LEU A 92 12.16 -7.45 14.09
C LEU A 92 12.05 -6.88 12.67
N LEU A 93 11.43 -7.62 11.76
CA LEU A 93 11.10 -7.12 10.44
C LEU A 93 9.62 -6.74 10.36
N LEU A 94 9.30 -5.61 9.72
CA LEU A 94 7.94 -5.42 9.20
C LEU A 94 7.71 -6.48 8.12
N HIS A 95 6.79 -7.42 8.36
CA HIS A 95 6.65 -8.65 7.58
C HIS A 95 6.16 -8.38 6.15
N ALA A 96 5.26 -7.40 5.98
CA ALA A 96 4.83 -6.90 4.69
C ALA A 96 4.20 -5.51 4.87
N GLY A 97 4.27 -4.67 3.84
CA GLY A 97 3.47 -3.44 3.77
C GLY A 97 1.97 -3.76 3.71
N ASP A 98 1.16 -3.01 4.45
CA ASP A 98 -0.29 -3.14 4.44
C ASP A 98 -0.90 -2.10 3.49
N PRO A 99 -1.55 -2.51 2.38
CA PRO A 99 -2.16 -1.56 1.44
C PRO A 99 -3.32 -0.76 2.04
N LYS A 100 -3.83 -1.14 3.22
CA LYS A 100 -4.92 -0.43 3.93
C LYS A 100 -4.42 0.50 5.02
N THR A 101 -3.14 0.44 5.38
CA THR A 101 -2.56 1.26 6.44
C THR A 101 -1.39 2.05 5.86
N PRO A 102 -1.36 3.39 5.96
CA PRO A 102 -0.22 4.17 5.50
C PRO A 102 1.08 3.62 6.10
N LEU A 103 2.08 3.33 5.25
CA LEU A 103 3.34 2.73 5.71
C LEU A 103 3.99 3.54 6.83
N GLU A 104 3.88 4.87 6.75
CA GLU A 104 4.34 5.82 7.79
C GLU A 104 3.82 5.48 9.19
N GLU A 105 2.56 5.04 9.31
CA GLU A 105 1.97 4.65 10.59
C GLU A 105 2.68 3.41 11.15
N SER A 106 2.88 2.40 10.31
CA SER A 106 3.58 1.17 10.69
C SER A 106 5.03 1.45 11.12
N LEU A 107 5.74 2.27 10.34
CA LEU A 107 7.13 2.62 10.60
C LEU A 107 7.28 3.43 11.89
N THR A 108 6.38 4.39 12.13
CA THR A 108 6.34 5.17 13.36
C THR A 108 6.11 4.26 14.56
N ALA A 109 5.14 3.33 14.47
CA ALA A 109 4.85 2.39 15.56
C ALA A 109 6.05 1.50 15.90
N LEU A 110 6.79 1.02 14.89
CA LEU A 110 8.01 0.24 15.10
C LEU A 110 9.15 1.06 15.70
N ALA A 111 9.33 2.32 15.25
CA ALA A 111 10.31 3.24 15.81
C ALA A 111 10.04 3.52 17.30
N GLU A 112 8.77 3.72 17.67
CA GLU A 112 8.34 3.89 19.06
C GLU A 112 8.68 2.65 19.90
N LEU A 113 8.37 1.43 19.41
CA LEU A 113 8.69 0.17 20.10
C LEU A 113 10.21 -0.05 20.25
N GLN A 114 11.02 0.36 19.26
CA GLN A 114 12.46 0.35 19.38
C GLN A 114 12.96 1.34 20.43
N LYS A 115 12.39 2.57 20.47
CA LYS A 115 12.71 3.59 21.47
C LYS A 115 12.31 3.17 22.89
N GLU A 116 11.24 2.39 23.02
CA GLU A 116 10.82 1.75 24.29
C GLU A 116 11.78 0.62 24.73
N GLY A 117 12.80 0.27 23.93
CA GLY A 117 13.80 -0.74 24.26
C GLY A 117 13.38 -2.18 23.94
N LYS A 118 12.19 -2.39 23.37
CA LYS A 118 11.63 -3.73 23.07
C LYS A 118 12.27 -4.40 21.86
N ILE A 119 12.85 -3.61 20.96
CA ILE A 119 13.47 -4.08 19.73
C ILE A 119 14.89 -3.52 19.66
N GLU A 120 15.86 -4.35 19.28
CA GLU A 120 17.24 -3.92 19.09
C GLU A 120 17.48 -3.43 17.65
N HIS A 121 17.23 -4.28 16.67
CA HIS A 121 17.38 -3.97 15.26
C HIS A 121 16.04 -4.06 14.52
N LEU A 122 15.81 -3.14 13.58
CA LEU A 122 14.65 -3.15 12.72
C LEU A 122 15.05 -3.41 11.27
N GLY A 123 14.18 -4.09 10.54
CA GLY A 123 14.33 -4.28 9.10
C GLY A 123 12.97 -4.41 8.43
N LEU A 124 12.99 -4.69 7.13
CA LEU A 124 11.78 -4.80 6.31
C LEU A 124 11.76 -6.13 5.56
N SER A 125 10.56 -6.67 5.36
CA SER A 125 10.33 -7.88 4.57
C SER A 125 9.26 -7.61 3.51
N ASN A 126 9.40 -8.29 2.36
CA ASN A 126 8.52 -8.12 1.19
C ASN A 126 8.36 -6.65 0.78
N THR A 127 9.50 -5.96 0.72
CA THR A 127 9.54 -4.49 0.59
C THR A 127 10.06 -4.03 -0.76
N SER A 128 10.03 -2.73 -1.02
CA SER A 128 10.66 -2.07 -2.17
C SER A 128 11.72 -1.05 -1.74
N ILE A 129 12.55 -0.58 -2.70
CA ILE A 129 13.55 0.47 -2.43
C ILE A 129 12.90 1.72 -1.85
N ALA A 130 11.74 2.13 -2.38
CA ALA A 130 10.96 3.27 -1.91
C ALA A 130 10.62 3.14 -0.42
N GLU A 131 10.10 1.98 -0.02
CA GLU A 131 9.71 1.70 1.36
C GLU A 131 10.93 1.62 2.29
N VAL A 132 12.07 1.06 1.84
CA VAL A 132 13.34 1.08 2.60
C VAL A 132 13.79 2.53 2.84
N ARG A 133 13.77 3.38 1.82
CA ARG A 133 14.12 4.80 1.96
C ARG A 133 13.15 5.56 2.85
N GLN A 134 11.87 5.19 2.84
CA GLN A 134 10.88 5.73 3.77
C GLN A 134 11.15 5.29 5.21
N ALA A 135 11.47 4.02 5.45
CA ALA A 135 11.82 3.52 6.78
C ALA A 135 13.06 4.19 7.39
N GLU A 136 14.07 4.52 6.57
CA GLU A 136 15.27 5.23 7.01
C GLU A 136 14.99 6.61 7.63
N ARG A 137 13.81 7.20 7.40
CA ARG A 137 13.38 8.45 8.07
C ARG A 137 12.93 8.23 9.51
N HIS A 138 12.61 7.00 9.89
CA HIS A 138 12.06 6.62 11.20
C HIS A 138 13.08 5.90 12.05
N PHE A 139 13.80 4.95 11.46
CA PHE A 139 14.81 4.14 12.13
C PHE A 139 15.85 3.66 11.11
N LYS A 140 17.04 3.32 11.62
CA LYS A 140 18.07 2.68 10.80
C LYS A 140 17.64 1.25 10.43
N VAL A 141 17.42 1.01 9.15
CA VAL A 141 17.14 -0.30 8.56
C VAL A 141 18.42 -1.13 8.61
N GLN A 142 18.34 -2.31 9.23
CA GLN A 142 19.48 -3.19 9.48
C GLN A 142 19.36 -4.56 8.81
N ALA A 143 18.26 -4.81 8.09
CA ALA A 143 18.11 -5.97 7.21
C ALA A 143 17.00 -5.72 6.19
N ILE A 144 17.14 -6.33 5.01
CA ILE A 144 16.09 -6.46 4.01
C ILE A 144 15.84 -7.95 3.81
N GLN A 145 14.57 -8.38 3.83
CA GLN A 145 14.19 -9.76 3.55
C GLN A 145 13.16 -9.85 2.41
N ASN A 146 13.58 -10.31 1.23
CA ASN A 146 12.69 -10.45 0.09
C ASN A 146 12.87 -11.81 -0.60
N GLU A 147 11.94 -12.16 -1.50
CA GLU A 147 12.07 -13.35 -2.34
C GLU A 147 13.28 -13.19 -3.26
N LEU A 148 14.18 -14.18 -3.26
CA LEU A 148 15.28 -14.25 -4.21
C LEU A 148 15.65 -15.71 -4.44
N SER A 149 15.51 -16.16 -5.69
CA SER A 149 15.85 -17.50 -6.12
C SER A 149 16.24 -17.52 -7.60
N VAL A 150 16.74 -18.67 -8.08
CA VAL A 150 16.95 -18.89 -9.53
C VAL A 150 15.64 -18.97 -10.33
N ILE A 151 14.47 -18.94 -9.67
CA ILE A 151 13.15 -18.91 -10.30
C ILE A 151 12.57 -17.49 -10.26
N ASP A 152 12.75 -16.78 -9.15
CA ASP A 152 12.30 -15.41 -8.93
C ASP A 152 13.49 -14.53 -8.60
N ARG A 153 13.88 -13.71 -9.58
CA ARG A 153 15.10 -12.89 -9.55
C ARG A 153 14.82 -11.40 -9.32
N ASN A 154 13.54 -11.03 -9.10
CA ASN A 154 13.10 -9.65 -9.13
C ASN A 154 13.88 -8.80 -8.13
N SER A 155 14.06 -9.25 -6.88
CA SER A 155 14.84 -8.49 -5.88
C SER A 155 16.30 -8.23 -6.27
N GLY A 156 16.90 -9.07 -7.13
CA GLY A 156 18.23 -8.82 -7.69
C GLY A 156 18.17 -7.76 -8.79
N VAL A 157 17.31 -7.99 -9.78
CA VAL A 157 17.16 -7.14 -10.98
C VAL A 157 16.62 -5.75 -10.64
N ASP A 158 15.69 -5.66 -9.70
CA ASP A 158 15.05 -4.43 -9.23
C ASP A 158 15.94 -3.62 -8.28
N GLY A 159 17.13 -4.13 -7.93
CA GLY A 159 18.15 -3.36 -7.21
C GLY A 159 18.12 -3.45 -5.69
N LEU A 160 17.22 -4.22 -5.06
CA LEU A 160 17.22 -4.38 -3.59
C LEU A 160 18.49 -5.04 -3.06
N VAL A 161 19.03 -6.04 -3.76
CA VAL A 161 20.32 -6.66 -3.39
C VAL A 161 21.46 -5.63 -3.49
N ALA A 162 21.44 -4.79 -4.52
CA ALA A 162 22.42 -3.71 -4.67
C ALA A 162 22.29 -2.65 -3.57
N LEU A 163 21.07 -2.28 -3.21
CA LEU A 163 20.78 -1.36 -2.11
C LEU A 163 21.29 -1.92 -0.77
N ALA A 164 20.99 -3.18 -0.45
CA ALA A 164 21.48 -3.83 0.77
C ALA A 164 23.02 -3.82 0.84
N ARG A 165 23.68 -4.04 -0.31
CA ARG A 165 25.15 -3.98 -0.42
C ARG A 165 25.67 -2.57 -0.18
N GLN A 166 25.03 -1.56 -0.76
CA GLN A 166 25.38 -0.15 -0.56
C GLN A 166 25.19 0.28 0.92
N MET A 167 24.13 -0.19 1.58
CA MET A 167 23.83 0.10 2.97
C MET A 167 24.68 -0.74 3.95
N ASN A 168 25.42 -1.73 3.45
CA ASN A 168 26.17 -2.71 4.25
C ASN A 168 25.28 -3.43 5.28
N ILE A 169 24.12 -3.91 4.85
CA ILE A 169 23.16 -4.66 5.68
C ILE A 169 22.83 -6.01 5.05
N PRO A 170 22.54 -7.07 5.83
CA PRO A 170 22.16 -8.38 5.29
C PRO A 170 20.91 -8.31 4.39
N PHE A 171 20.99 -9.02 3.27
CA PHE A 171 19.85 -9.34 2.42
C PHE A 171 19.43 -10.79 2.70
N LEU A 172 18.37 -10.98 3.45
CA LEU A 172 17.83 -12.28 3.82
C LEU A 172 16.96 -12.80 2.66
N ALA A 173 17.47 -13.72 1.86
CA ALA A 173 16.75 -14.27 0.71
C ALA A 173 15.75 -15.35 1.17
N HIS A 174 14.48 -14.99 1.31
CA HIS A 174 13.43 -15.97 1.62
C HIS A 174 13.04 -16.76 0.37
N ARG A 175 12.49 -17.96 0.59
CA ARG A 175 12.14 -18.92 -0.47
C ARG A 175 13.26 -19.11 -1.51
N PRO A 176 14.49 -19.42 -1.09
CA PRO A 176 15.65 -19.51 -1.99
C PRO A 176 15.52 -20.60 -3.08
N LEU A 177 14.55 -21.50 -2.93
CA LEU A 177 14.23 -22.57 -3.86
C LEU A 177 12.90 -22.35 -4.63
N GLY A 178 12.29 -21.16 -4.54
CA GLY A 178 11.01 -20.80 -5.18
C GLY A 178 9.75 -21.14 -4.38
N GLY A 179 9.90 -21.54 -3.11
CA GLY A 179 8.78 -21.93 -2.24
C GLY A 179 8.13 -23.26 -2.63
N HIS A 180 7.26 -23.79 -1.76
CA HIS A 180 6.71 -25.15 -1.88
C HIS A 180 6.06 -25.44 -3.26
N ALA A 181 5.42 -24.44 -3.86
CA ALA A 181 4.75 -24.56 -5.15
C ALA A 181 5.71 -24.64 -6.36
N LYS A 182 6.92 -24.07 -6.27
CA LYS A 182 7.85 -23.97 -7.41
C LYS A 182 9.12 -24.81 -7.24
N THR A 183 9.37 -25.39 -6.08
CA THR A 183 10.57 -26.23 -5.82
C THR A 183 10.75 -27.33 -6.86
N ALA A 184 9.67 -28.00 -7.30
CA ALA A 184 9.74 -29.05 -8.32
C ALA A 184 10.25 -28.55 -9.68
N ASN A 185 10.09 -27.25 -9.97
CA ASN A 185 10.56 -26.65 -11.23
C ASN A 185 12.08 -26.60 -11.31
N LEU A 186 12.80 -26.63 -10.17
CA LEU A 186 14.25 -26.67 -10.13
C LEU A 186 14.81 -27.92 -10.80
N LEU A 187 14.11 -29.06 -10.72
CA LEU A 187 14.54 -30.32 -11.36
C LEU A 187 14.63 -30.19 -12.88
N LYS A 188 13.83 -29.30 -13.47
CA LYS A 188 13.79 -29.03 -14.92
C LYS A 188 14.48 -27.73 -15.29
N ASN A 189 15.02 -26.99 -14.33
CA ASN A 189 15.60 -25.68 -14.58
C ASN A 189 16.93 -25.85 -15.35
N ARG A 190 16.92 -25.36 -16.60
CA ARG A 190 18.03 -25.51 -17.54
C ARG A 190 19.27 -24.70 -17.15
N ALA A 191 19.14 -23.68 -16.31
CA ALA A 191 20.26 -22.85 -15.86
C ALA A 191 21.10 -23.57 -14.80
N VAL A 192 20.45 -24.26 -13.85
CA VAL A 192 21.15 -24.96 -12.75
C VAL A 192 21.51 -26.41 -13.07
N LYS A 193 20.87 -27.04 -14.08
CA LYS A 193 21.14 -28.43 -14.45
C LYS A 193 22.60 -28.70 -14.86
N PRO A 194 23.27 -27.87 -15.70
CA PRO A 194 24.68 -28.07 -16.04
C PRO A 194 25.59 -28.05 -14.81
N ILE A 195 25.33 -27.12 -13.89
CA ILE A 195 26.04 -26.94 -12.63
C ILE A 195 25.86 -28.17 -11.73
N ALA A 196 24.62 -28.62 -11.56
CA ALA A 196 24.29 -29.82 -10.78
C ALA A 196 25.01 -31.07 -11.30
N THR A 197 25.01 -31.28 -12.62
CA THR A 197 25.72 -32.40 -13.26
C THR A 197 27.23 -32.33 -13.04
N ARG A 198 27.83 -31.15 -13.19
CA ARG A 198 29.27 -30.93 -13.03
C ARG A 198 29.76 -31.26 -11.63
N HIS A 199 29.05 -30.74 -10.63
CA HIS A 199 29.41 -30.90 -9.22
C HIS A 199 28.88 -32.19 -8.59
N LYS A 200 28.12 -32.99 -9.33
CA LYS A 200 27.45 -34.22 -8.85
C LYS A 200 26.55 -33.95 -7.63
N ILE A 201 25.84 -32.83 -7.67
CA ILE A 201 24.91 -32.37 -6.64
C ILE A 201 23.49 -32.32 -7.17
N THR A 202 22.53 -32.10 -6.28
CA THR A 202 21.13 -31.90 -6.67
C THR A 202 20.91 -30.51 -7.31
N PRO A 203 19.88 -30.34 -8.16
CA PRO A 203 19.49 -29.01 -8.65
C PRO A 203 19.15 -28.00 -7.53
N HIS A 204 18.70 -28.48 -6.36
CA HIS A 204 18.44 -27.65 -5.19
C HIS A 204 19.75 -27.11 -4.57
N GLU A 205 20.76 -27.97 -4.42
CA GLU A 205 22.09 -27.58 -3.96
C GLU A 205 22.75 -26.63 -4.96
N ALA A 206 22.61 -26.87 -6.28
CA ALA A 206 23.12 -25.96 -7.30
C ALA A 206 22.43 -24.58 -7.27
N ALA A 207 21.10 -24.54 -7.04
CA ALA A 207 20.37 -23.29 -6.90
C ALA A 207 20.78 -22.50 -5.65
N LEU A 208 20.99 -23.18 -4.51
CA LEU A 208 21.50 -22.54 -3.30
C LEU A 208 22.94 -22.05 -3.48
N ALA A 209 23.81 -22.84 -4.11
CA ALA A 209 25.18 -22.45 -4.41
C ALA A 209 25.22 -21.19 -5.29
N ALA A 210 24.33 -21.08 -6.28
CA ALA A 210 24.21 -19.89 -7.12
C ALA A 210 23.79 -18.63 -6.33
N LEU A 211 22.94 -18.76 -5.32
CA LEU A 211 22.59 -17.63 -4.44
C LEU A 211 23.74 -17.25 -3.51
N LEU A 212 24.49 -18.23 -3.02
CA LEU A 212 25.65 -18.01 -2.15
C LEU A 212 26.80 -17.35 -2.91
N ASP A 213 26.97 -17.64 -4.20
CA ASP A 213 27.96 -17.00 -5.08
C ASP A 213 27.75 -15.48 -5.25
N LEU A 214 26.53 -14.98 -5.01
CA LEU A 214 26.28 -13.53 -4.95
C LEU A 214 27.08 -12.84 -3.83
N GLY A 215 27.57 -13.61 -2.85
CA GLY A 215 28.37 -13.16 -1.73
C GLY A 215 27.61 -12.22 -0.79
N PRO A 216 28.31 -11.64 0.20
CA PRO A 216 27.73 -10.61 1.04
C PRO A 216 27.11 -9.46 0.20
N PRO A 217 25.91 -9.01 0.57
CA PRO A 217 25.21 -9.28 1.83
C PRO A 217 24.19 -10.44 1.81
N VAL A 218 24.16 -11.28 0.77
CA VAL A 218 23.08 -12.27 0.57
C VAL A 218 23.19 -13.45 1.55
N VAL A 219 22.11 -13.70 2.29
CA VAL A 219 21.96 -14.83 3.24
C VAL A 219 20.70 -15.62 2.87
N PRO A 220 20.83 -16.77 2.20
CA PRO A 220 19.67 -17.62 1.88
C PRO A 220 19.01 -18.21 3.12
N LEU A 221 17.69 -18.02 3.27
CA LEU A 221 16.89 -18.61 4.34
C LEU A 221 16.22 -19.90 3.88
N PHE A 222 16.80 -21.05 4.21
CA PHE A 222 16.22 -22.35 3.87
C PHE A 222 15.38 -22.92 5.03
N GLY A 223 14.14 -23.31 4.73
CA GLY A 223 13.28 -24.03 5.65
C GLY A 223 13.53 -25.54 5.60
N ALA A 224 13.50 -26.20 6.76
CA ALA A 224 13.68 -27.64 6.85
C ALA A 224 12.73 -28.27 7.88
N THR A 225 12.08 -29.37 7.50
CA THR A 225 11.29 -30.23 8.41
C THR A 225 11.98 -31.57 8.71
N LYS A 226 13.14 -31.84 8.08
CA LYS A 226 13.93 -33.07 8.22
C LYS A 226 15.42 -32.75 8.29
N ARG A 227 16.19 -33.58 9.01
CA ARG A 227 17.66 -33.45 9.13
C ARG A 227 18.37 -33.50 7.77
N ALA A 228 17.98 -34.43 6.91
CA ALA A 228 18.53 -34.57 5.56
C ALA A 228 18.44 -33.28 4.72
N SER A 229 17.40 -32.45 4.94
CA SER A 229 17.25 -31.16 4.26
C SER A 229 18.24 -30.12 4.77
N VAL A 230 18.55 -30.13 6.07
CA VAL A 230 19.61 -29.30 6.67
C VAL A 230 20.96 -29.72 6.10
N GLU A 231 21.27 -31.02 6.11
CA GLU A 231 22.54 -31.55 5.57
C GLU A 231 22.73 -31.20 4.09
N SER A 232 21.70 -31.40 3.27
CA SER A 232 21.75 -31.05 1.84
C SER A 232 21.97 -29.55 1.63
N SER A 233 21.30 -28.69 2.40
CA SER A 233 21.50 -27.24 2.31
C SER A 233 22.92 -26.83 2.73
N LEU A 234 23.49 -27.48 3.74
CA LEU A 234 24.88 -27.25 4.18
C LEU A 234 25.91 -27.74 3.17
N ARG A 235 25.61 -28.78 2.38
CA ARG A 235 26.49 -29.17 1.26
C ARG A 235 26.58 -28.09 0.19
N ALA A 236 25.51 -27.34 -0.05
CA ALA A 236 25.52 -26.23 -1.01
C ALA A 236 26.54 -25.13 -0.63
N LEU A 237 26.78 -24.92 0.67
CA LEU A 237 27.81 -23.97 1.16
C LEU A 237 29.24 -24.36 0.78
N LYS A 238 29.47 -25.63 0.44
CA LYS A 238 30.79 -26.19 0.12
C LYS A 238 31.01 -26.39 -1.38
N VAL A 239 30.04 -26.01 -2.21
CA VAL A 239 30.16 -26.16 -3.67
C VAL A 239 31.10 -25.07 -4.19
N PRO A 240 32.21 -25.43 -4.86
CA PRO A 240 33.09 -24.45 -5.49
C PRO A 240 32.39 -23.88 -6.74
N PHE A 241 31.75 -22.72 -6.60
CA PHE A 241 31.03 -22.07 -7.70
C PHE A 241 32.02 -21.26 -8.56
N ASP A 242 32.39 -21.81 -9.72
CA ASP A 242 33.49 -21.28 -10.52
C ASP A 242 33.02 -20.34 -11.66
N ALA A 243 33.97 -19.84 -12.46
CA ALA A 243 33.66 -18.95 -13.58
C ALA A 243 32.80 -19.62 -14.67
N LYS A 244 32.93 -20.94 -14.84
CA LYS A 244 32.13 -21.70 -15.80
C LYS A 244 30.71 -21.88 -15.29
N ASP A 245 30.51 -22.13 -14.00
CA ASP A 245 29.18 -22.15 -13.38
C ASP A 245 28.48 -20.79 -13.52
N ARG A 246 29.20 -19.69 -13.25
CA ARG A 246 28.70 -18.32 -13.48
C ARG A 246 28.31 -18.09 -14.93
N ALA A 247 29.14 -18.52 -15.88
CA ALA A 247 28.84 -18.38 -17.31
C ALA A 247 27.60 -19.20 -17.71
N ASP A 248 27.51 -20.46 -17.28
CA ASP A 248 26.35 -21.33 -17.53
C ASP A 248 25.06 -20.73 -16.98
N LEU A 249 25.11 -20.23 -15.74
CA LEU A 249 23.99 -19.55 -15.10
C LEU A 249 23.59 -18.29 -15.90
N ALA A 250 24.56 -17.45 -16.26
CA ALA A 250 24.37 -16.19 -16.98
C ALA A 250 23.70 -16.36 -18.37
N THR A 251 23.78 -17.55 -18.97
CA THR A 251 23.09 -17.82 -20.25
C THR A 251 21.56 -17.73 -20.15
N LYS A 252 20.99 -17.85 -18.94
CA LYS A 252 19.55 -17.85 -18.68
C LYS A 252 19.12 -16.94 -17.53
N ILE A 253 20.00 -16.71 -16.55
CA ILE A 253 19.69 -16.02 -15.31
C ILE A 253 20.77 -14.98 -15.03
N SER A 254 20.33 -13.74 -14.82
CA SER A 254 21.15 -12.70 -14.22
C SER A 254 20.46 -12.17 -12.97
N PHE A 255 21.24 -11.99 -11.91
CA PHE A 255 20.86 -11.30 -10.67
C PHE A 255 21.34 -9.85 -10.63
N ALA A 256 22.07 -9.41 -11.66
CA ALA A 256 22.55 -8.04 -11.73
C ALA A 256 21.36 -7.08 -11.82
N ALA A 257 21.39 -6.06 -10.97
CA ALA A 257 20.47 -4.95 -11.05
C ALA A 257 20.60 -4.28 -12.43
N THR A 258 19.48 -3.85 -13.01
CA THR A 258 19.56 -3.10 -14.27
C THR A 258 20.24 -1.75 -14.04
N PRO A 259 20.89 -1.15 -15.06
CA PRO A 259 21.42 0.20 -14.95
C PRO A 259 20.37 1.20 -14.46
N GLU A 260 19.11 1.03 -14.89
CA GLU A 260 17.97 1.85 -14.47
C GLU A 260 17.67 1.65 -12.98
N ALA A 261 17.64 0.41 -12.49
CA ALA A 261 17.41 0.10 -11.08
C ALA A 261 18.54 0.61 -10.18
N LEU A 262 19.80 0.53 -10.65
CA LEU A 262 20.96 1.09 -9.95
C LEU A 262 20.94 2.62 -9.93
N ALA A 263 20.59 3.23 -11.06
CA ALA A 263 20.44 4.67 -11.14
C ALA A 263 19.29 5.14 -10.25
N ALA A 264 18.16 4.43 -10.24
CA ALA A 264 16.99 4.74 -9.43
C ALA A 264 17.28 4.83 -7.92
N THR A 265 18.27 4.14 -7.40
CA THR A 265 18.51 4.04 -5.94
C THR A 265 19.36 5.18 -5.36
N ALA A 266 20.08 5.94 -6.19
CA ALA A 266 20.96 7.02 -5.77
C ALA A 266 20.33 8.41 -5.99
N PRO A 267 20.43 9.36 -5.04
CA PRO A 267 20.00 10.74 -5.28
C PRO A 267 20.74 11.38 -6.48
N PRO A 268 20.08 12.21 -7.30
CA PRO A 268 20.72 13.03 -8.32
C PRO A 268 21.74 13.99 -7.72
N VAL A 269 22.91 14.13 -8.38
CA VAL A 269 23.87 15.19 -8.06
C VAL A 269 23.41 16.48 -8.73
N VAL A 270 23.43 17.58 -8.00
CA VAL A 270 23.10 18.92 -8.51
C VAL A 270 24.36 19.53 -9.14
N PRO A 271 24.39 19.81 -10.47
CA PRO A 271 25.51 20.48 -11.11
C PRO A 271 25.75 21.88 -10.53
N ALA A 272 27.02 22.28 -10.44
CA ALA A 272 27.36 23.66 -10.11
C ALA A 272 26.93 24.61 -11.24
N GLY A 273 26.50 25.82 -10.88
CA GLY A 273 26.14 26.87 -11.85
C GLY A 273 24.72 26.79 -12.42
N LEU A 274 23.88 25.87 -11.94
CA LEU A 274 22.45 25.93 -12.24
C LEU A 274 21.84 27.23 -11.71
N ARG A 275 20.91 27.80 -12.49
CA ARG A 275 20.11 28.94 -12.06
C ARG A 275 19.35 28.59 -10.77
N VAL A 276 19.36 29.50 -9.81
CA VAL A 276 18.58 29.38 -8.58
C VAL A 276 17.12 29.68 -8.87
N LEU A 277 16.23 28.76 -8.49
CA LEU A 277 14.79 28.95 -8.56
C LEU A 277 14.30 29.57 -7.25
N VAL A 278 13.32 30.49 -7.32
CA VAL A 278 12.75 31.11 -6.12
C VAL A 278 11.35 30.57 -5.85
N THR A 279 11.04 30.35 -4.58
CA THR A 279 9.71 29.97 -4.10
C THR A 279 8.69 31.07 -4.39
N GLY A 280 7.51 30.69 -4.88
CA GLY A 280 6.42 31.60 -5.22
C GLY A 280 6.49 32.14 -6.66
N GLU A 281 7.59 31.91 -7.38
CA GLU A 281 7.67 32.23 -8.80
C GLU A 281 6.74 31.29 -9.59
N GLY A 282 5.74 31.89 -10.25
CA GLY A 282 4.91 31.19 -11.22
C GLY A 282 5.64 30.93 -12.54
N PRO A 283 4.93 30.47 -13.58
CA PRO A 283 5.52 30.23 -14.89
C PRO A 283 6.18 31.49 -15.46
N GLY A 284 7.39 31.33 -16.01
CA GLY A 284 8.27 32.42 -16.44
C GLY A 284 8.84 32.26 -17.86
N GLU A 285 9.77 33.14 -18.22
CA GLU A 285 10.50 33.08 -19.51
C GLU A 285 11.82 32.31 -19.44
N GLU A 286 12.34 32.10 -18.24
CA GLU A 286 13.61 31.43 -18.01
C GLU A 286 13.51 29.89 -18.13
N PRO A 287 14.61 29.20 -18.49
CA PRO A 287 14.69 27.75 -18.48
C PRO A 287 14.33 27.13 -17.13
N GLU A 288 13.43 26.16 -17.15
CA GLU A 288 13.15 25.26 -16.03
C GLU A 288 12.39 24.01 -16.50
N VAL A 289 12.56 22.92 -15.76
CA VAL A 289 11.72 21.74 -15.83
C VAL A 289 10.84 21.71 -14.60
N VAL A 290 9.52 21.61 -14.78
CA VAL A 290 8.55 21.58 -13.68
C VAL A 290 8.02 20.16 -13.53
N ILE A 291 8.27 19.53 -12.39
CA ILE A 291 7.60 18.28 -12.01
C ILE A 291 6.33 18.66 -11.24
N MET A 292 5.18 18.52 -11.90
CA MET A 292 3.87 18.71 -11.29
C MET A 292 3.46 17.44 -10.57
N MET A 293 3.34 17.51 -9.24
CA MET A 293 3.06 16.36 -8.37
C MET A 293 1.68 16.47 -7.72
N GLY A 294 1.13 15.32 -7.36
CA GLY A 294 -0.13 15.20 -6.64
C GLY A 294 -0.91 13.97 -7.09
N VAL A 295 -1.78 13.46 -6.21
CA VAL A 295 -2.67 12.34 -6.52
C VAL A 295 -3.56 12.65 -7.73
N GLN A 296 -4.06 11.64 -8.45
CA GLN A 296 -5.12 11.87 -9.42
C GLN A 296 -6.33 12.53 -8.72
N GLY A 297 -6.93 13.55 -9.35
CA GLY A 297 -7.95 14.38 -8.68
C GLY A 297 -7.42 15.54 -7.84
N ALA A 298 -6.11 15.73 -7.73
CA ALA A 298 -5.52 16.87 -7.02
C ALA A 298 -5.67 18.24 -7.73
N GLY A 299 -6.11 18.27 -8.99
CA GLY A 299 -6.24 19.52 -9.78
C GLY A 299 -5.02 19.88 -10.63
N LYS A 300 -4.09 18.94 -10.84
CA LYS A 300 -2.87 19.17 -11.64
C LYS A 300 -3.14 19.77 -13.01
N SER A 301 -4.10 19.23 -13.75
CA SER A 301 -4.43 19.72 -15.10
C SER A 301 -4.80 21.21 -15.13
N SER A 302 -5.47 21.72 -14.09
CA SER A 302 -5.81 23.14 -13.96
C SER A 302 -4.58 24.01 -13.69
N GLU A 303 -3.64 23.53 -12.87
CA GLU A 303 -2.39 24.26 -12.62
C GLU A 303 -1.47 24.21 -13.86
N VAL A 304 -1.41 23.08 -14.56
CA VAL A 304 -0.61 22.89 -15.78
C VAL A 304 -1.06 23.82 -16.91
N ALA A 305 -2.36 24.14 -17.01
CA ALA A 305 -2.86 25.11 -18.00
C ALA A 305 -2.11 26.44 -17.94
N ARG A 306 -1.78 26.93 -16.72
CA ARG A 306 -1.03 28.19 -16.53
C ARG A 306 0.38 28.15 -17.13
N TYR A 307 1.00 26.98 -17.17
CA TYR A 307 2.31 26.76 -17.79
C TYR A 307 2.19 26.65 -19.31
N LEU A 308 1.16 25.97 -19.81
CA LEU A 308 0.89 25.86 -21.24
C LEU A 308 0.62 27.23 -21.87
N ASP A 309 -0.15 28.09 -21.19
CA ASP A 309 -0.41 29.47 -21.62
C ASP A 309 0.87 30.33 -21.73
N ARG A 310 1.96 29.90 -21.08
CA ARG A 310 3.29 30.52 -21.12
C ARG A 310 4.28 29.79 -22.03
N GLY A 311 3.81 28.88 -22.88
CA GLY A 311 4.61 28.20 -23.89
C GLY A 311 5.46 27.04 -23.38
N TYR A 312 5.14 26.49 -22.20
CA TYR A 312 5.80 25.27 -21.71
C TYR A 312 5.32 24.07 -22.54
N ALA A 313 6.24 23.19 -22.90
CA ALA A 313 5.88 21.89 -23.46
C ALA A 313 5.37 20.97 -22.34
N ARG A 314 4.34 20.17 -22.63
CA ARG A 314 3.78 19.21 -21.66
C ARG A 314 4.20 17.80 -21.98
N LEU A 315 4.72 17.10 -20.97
CA LEU A 315 4.91 15.66 -20.98
C LEU A 315 3.97 15.00 -19.98
N ASN A 316 3.07 14.16 -20.48
CA ASN A 316 2.09 13.42 -19.68
C ASN A 316 1.97 12.04 -20.30
N ARG A 317 2.20 10.98 -19.52
CA ARG A 317 2.19 9.59 -20.01
C ARG A 317 0.80 9.19 -20.49
N ASP A 318 -0.24 9.71 -19.85
CA ASP A 318 -1.62 9.33 -20.15
C ASP A 318 -2.06 9.93 -21.50
N LEU A 319 -1.41 11.01 -21.96
CA LEU A 319 -1.57 11.56 -23.30
C LEU A 319 -0.69 10.86 -24.36
N LEU A 320 0.51 10.46 -23.97
CA LEU A 320 1.53 9.92 -24.90
C LEU A 320 1.50 8.40 -25.03
N GLY A 321 0.80 7.71 -24.12
CA GLY A 321 0.91 6.27 -23.91
C GLY A 321 2.25 5.85 -23.29
N GLY A 322 2.28 4.63 -22.73
CA GLY A 322 3.47 4.04 -22.13
C GLY A 322 3.58 4.25 -20.62
N ASP A 323 4.79 4.04 -20.08
CA ASP A 323 5.11 4.20 -18.67
C ASP A 323 5.74 5.57 -18.36
N LEU A 324 6.00 5.83 -17.08
CA LEU A 324 6.66 7.08 -16.65
C LEU A 324 8.10 7.17 -17.16
N ASP A 325 8.80 6.05 -17.26
CA ASP A 325 10.20 6.00 -17.64
C ASP A 325 10.38 6.38 -19.11
N GLY A 326 9.41 6.03 -19.97
CA GLY A 326 9.33 6.46 -21.37
C GLY A 326 9.22 7.98 -21.58
N LEU A 327 8.95 8.77 -20.54
CA LEU A 327 8.97 10.24 -20.63
C LEU A 327 10.37 10.83 -20.56
N VAL A 328 11.34 10.11 -19.97
CA VAL A 328 12.69 10.63 -19.73
C VAL A 328 13.46 10.85 -21.04
N PRO A 329 13.46 9.91 -22.02
CA PRO A 329 14.08 10.15 -23.31
C PRO A 329 13.43 11.33 -24.06
N LYS A 330 12.09 11.42 -24.02
CA LYS A 330 11.33 12.52 -24.65
C LYS A 330 11.67 13.89 -24.05
N LEU A 331 11.89 13.94 -22.73
CA LEU A 331 12.39 15.14 -22.08
C LEU A 331 13.78 15.51 -22.62
N GLY A 332 14.69 14.55 -22.73
CA GLY A 332 16.01 14.77 -23.31
C GLY A 332 15.95 15.31 -24.75
N GLU A 333 15.09 14.74 -25.59
CA GLU A 333 14.86 15.21 -26.96
C GLU A 333 14.37 16.67 -27.01
N LEU A 334 13.39 17.04 -26.18
CA LEU A 334 12.89 18.41 -26.09
C LEU A 334 13.99 19.38 -25.65
N LEU A 335 14.74 19.03 -24.60
CA LEU A 335 15.81 19.87 -24.05
C LEU A 335 16.96 20.03 -25.05
N ALA A 336 17.31 18.96 -25.78
CA ALA A 336 18.30 19.00 -26.86
C ALA A 336 17.85 19.86 -28.04
N ALA A 337 16.56 19.86 -28.36
CA ALA A 337 15.96 20.68 -29.40
C ALA A 337 15.77 22.16 -29.01
N GLY A 338 16.16 22.56 -27.80
CA GLY A 338 16.07 23.94 -27.31
C GLY A 338 14.77 24.29 -26.58
N GLN A 339 13.81 23.36 -26.48
CA GLN A 339 12.61 23.54 -25.66
C GLN A 339 12.98 23.37 -24.18
N ARG A 340 13.44 24.44 -23.55
CA ARG A 340 13.96 24.44 -22.16
C ARG A 340 12.94 24.80 -21.08
N ARG A 341 11.67 24.94 -21.45
CA ARG A 341 10.52 25.12 -20.54
C ARG A 341 9.58 23.94 -20.71
N VAL A 342 9.60 23.02 -19.77
CA VAL A 342 8.86 21.75 -19.87
C VAL A 342 8.15 21.47 -18.54
N VAL A 343 6.88 21.13 -18.60
CA VAL A 343 6.08 20.67 -17.46
C VAL A 343 5.75 19.19 -17.60
N LEU A 344 6.14 18.40 -16.60
CA LEU A 344 5.78 16.99 -16.48
C LEU A 344 4.57 16.86 -15.57
N ASP A 345 3.42 16.54 -16.15
CA ASP A 345 2.13 16.40 -15.47
C ASP A 345 1.80 14.94 -15.24
N ASN A 346 2.37 14.35 -14.20
CA ASN A 346 2.14 12.96 -13.84
C ASN A 346 2.06 12.81 -12.31
N THR A 347 2.02 11.59 -11.80
CA THR A 347 1.78 11.36 -10.37
C THR A 347 3.05 11.29 -9.52
N TYR A 348 4.19 10.87 -10.07
CA TYR A 348 5.53 10.86 -9.44
C TYR A 348 5.56 10.58 -7.93
N ALA A 349 4.97 9.46 -7.52
CA ALA A 349 4.74 9.15 -6.10
C ALA A 349 6.04 9.01 -5.30
N THR A 350 7.06 8.39 -5.88
CA THR A 350 8.29 7.99 -5.18
C THR A 350 9.49 8.82 -5.63
N ARG A 351 10.51 8.94 -4.77
CA ARG A 351 11.82 9.54 -5.14
C ARG A 351 12.42 8.90 -6.38
N VAL A 352 12.37 7.56 -6.42
CA VAL A 352 12.84 6.74 -7.55
C VAL A 352 12.19 7.16 -8.87
N SER A 353 10.89 7.47 -8.87
CA SER A 353 10.20 7.92 -10.09
C SER A 353 10.60 9.33 -10.54
N ARG A 354 11.17 10.15 -9.65
CA ARG A 354 11.55 11.55 -9.90
C ARG A 354 13.00 11.68 -10.35
N PHE A 355 13.90 10.85 -9.81
CA PHE A 355 15.33 10.94 -10.07
C PHE A 355 15.72 10.93 -11.56
N PRO A 356 15.17 10.06 -12.43
CA PRO A 356 15.51 10.06 -13.85
C PRO A 356 15.18 11.38 -14.54
N VAL A 357 14.04 12.00 -14.21
CA VAL A 357 13.61 13.31 -14.74
C VAL A 357 14.59 14.40 -14.29
N ILE A 358 14.93 14.41 -13.00
CA ILE A 358 15.84 15.40 -12.43
C ILE A 358 17.23 15.31 -13.08
N ARG A 359 17.76 14.09 -13.23
CA ARG A 359 19.05 13.86 -13.88
C ARG A 359 19.04 14.31 -15.33
N MET A 360 17.98 14.01 -16.07
CA MET A 360 17.86 14.42 -17.46
C MET A 360 17.89 15.94 -17.59
N ALA A 361 17.12 16.65 -16.78
CA ALA A 361 17.15 18.12 -16.76
C ALA A 361 18.55 18.67 -16.42
N HIS A 362 19.20 18.12 -15.39
CA HIS A 362 20.53 18.52 -14.95
C HIS A 362 21.61 18.25 -16.01
N ALA A 363 21.53 17.14 -16.73
CA ALA A 363 22.47 16.82 -17.83
C ALA A 363 22.41 17.86 -18.96
N HIS A 364 21.28 18.56 -19.10
CA HIS A 364 21.08 19.66 -20.05
C HIS A 364 21.24 21.06 -19.41
N GLY A 365 21.70 21.14 -18.15
CA GLY A 365 21.91 22.41 -17.45
C GLY A 365 20.63 23.18 -17.11
N VAL A 366 19.49 22.48 -16.97
CA VAL A 366 18.19 23.10 -16.66
C VAL A 366 17.79 22.78 -15.21
N PRO A 367 17.45 23.77 -14.37
CA PRO A 367 17.03 23.53 -13.00
C PRO A 367 15.63 22.92 -12.94
N VAL A 368 15.33 22.23 -11.85
CA VAL A 368 14.06 21.51 -11.67
C VAL A 368 13.24 22.11 -10.53
N ARG A 369 12.00 22.51 -10.83
CA ARG A 369 10.98 22.93 -9.87
C ARG A 369 10.09 21.73 -9.52
N CYS A 370 9.87 21.47 -8.25
CA CYS A 370 8.77 20.61 -7.81
C CYS A 370 7.58 21.48 -7.42
N ARG A 371 6.42 21.23 -8.03
CA ARG A 371 5.15 21.84 -7.65
C ARG A 371 4.21 20.74 -7.16
N PHE A 372 4.07 20.61 -5.84
CA PHE A 372 3.30 19.54 -5.21
C PHE A 372 1.92 20.03 -4.76
N LEU A 373 0.86 19.55 -5.42
CA LEU A 373 -0.51 19.79 -5.00
C LEU A 373 -0.84 18.85 -3.83
N ALA A 374 -0.76 19.36 -2.61
CA ALA A 374 -0.98 18.64 -1.35
C ALA A 374 -2.47 18.43 -1.06
N THR A 375 -3.20 17.89 -2.04
CA THR A 375 -4.62 17.53 -1.88
C THR A 375 -4.72 16.26 -1.06
N PRO A 376 -5.42 16.28 0.09
CA PRO A 376 -5.72 15.06 0.84
C PRO A 376 -6.42 14.03 -0.04
N ILE A 377 -6.10 12.75 0.14
CA ILE A 377 -6.66 11.66 -0.69
C ILE A 377 -8.20 11.66 -0.70
N ASP A 378 -8.80 11.96 0.45
CA ASP A 378 -10.26 12.05 0.63
C ASP A 378 -10.89 13.17 -0.22
N GLU A 379 -10.24 14.33 -0.28
CA GLU A 379 -10.66 15.45 -1.15
C GLU A 379 -10.41 15.14 -2.62
N ALA A 380 -9.34 14.40 -2.95
CA ALA A 380 -9.08 13.95 -4.31
C ALA A 380 -10.15 12.95 -4.80
N TYR A 381 -10.60 12.03 -3.93
CA TYR A 381 -11.74 11.16 -4.25
C TYR A 381 -13.00 11.97 -4.53
N THR A 382 -13.30 12.96 -3.68
CA THR A 382 -14.43 13.88 -3.89
C THR A 382 -14.33 14.59 -5.25
N ASN A 383 -13.16 15.11 -5.62
CA ASN A 383 -12.95 15.76 -6.91
C ASN A 383 -13.15 14.81 -8.11
N VAL A 384 -12.75 13.54 -7.99
CA VAL A 384 -13.00 12.53 -9.03
C VAL A 384 -14.50 12.23 -9.13
N VAL A 385 -15.20 12.08 -8.00
CA VAL A 385 -16.66 11.87 -7.99
C VAL A 385 -17.40 13.05 -8.60
N LEU A 386 -17.06 14.29 -8.23
CA LEU A 386 -17.69 15.49 -8.80
C LEU A 386 -17.57 15.52 -10.32
N ARG A 387 -16.39 15.21 -10.84
CA ARG A 387 -16.14 15.11 -12.29
C ARG A 387 -16.94 14.00 -12.96
N ILE A 388 -17.07 12.85 -12.29
CA ILE A 388 -17.91 11.74 -12.77
C ILE A 388 -19.37 12.22 -12.87
N LEU A 389 -19.88 12.88 -11.83
CA LEU A 389 -21.25 13.40 -11.82
C LEU A 389 -21.46 14.48 -12.88
N GLU A 390 -20.52 15.41 -13.05
CA GLU A 390 -20.57 16.46 -14.07
C GLU A 390 -20.60 15.86 -15.49
N ARG A 391 -19.79 14.84 -15.74
CA ARG A 391 -19.63 14.24 -17.08
C ARG A 391 -20.72 13.23 -17.44
N TYR A 392 -21.17 12.43 -16.48
CA TYR A 392 -22.05 11.28 -16.72
C TYR A 392 -23.43 11.40 -16.07
N GLY A 393 -23.65 12.40 -15.22
CA GLY A 393 -24.92 12.60 -14.50
C GLY A 393 -25.24 11.57 -13.43
N LYS A 394 -24.40 10.53 -13.26
CA LYS A 394 -24.58 9.44 -12.29
C LYS A 394 -23.23 8.93 -11.77
N LEU A 395 -23.27 8.23 -10.64
CA LEU A 395 -22.13 7.42 -10.20
C LEU A 395 -21.95 6.23 -11.14
N LEU A 396 -20.70 5.84 -11.36
CA LEU A 396 -20.32 4.70 -12.19
C LEU A 396 -20.04 3.47 -11.33
N GLY A 397 -20.55 2.31 -11.76
CA GLY A 397 -20.20 1.01 -11.20
C GLY A 397 -18.76 0.58 -11.56
N PRO A 398 -18.23 -0.48 -10.94
CA PRO A 398 -16.88 -0.98 -11.22
C PRO A 398 -16.63 -1.34 -12.69
N ASP A 399 -17.60 -1.99 -13.35
CA ASP A 399 -17.45 -2.40 -14.75
C ASP A 399 -17.53 -1.20 -15.69
N GLU A 400 -18.42 -0.25 -15.43
CA GLU A 400 -18.50 1.01 -16.17
C GLU A 400 -17.21 1.82 -16.02
N LEU A 401 -16.70 1.97 -14.79
CA LEU A 401 -15.42 2.63 -14.53
C LEU A 401 -14.28 1.95 -15.28
N LYS A 402 -14.22 0.62 -15.23
CA LYS A 402 -13.17 -0.16 -15.89
C LYS A 402 -13.20 0.01 -17.41
N GLU A 403 -14.39 0.01 -18.01
CA GLU A 403 -14.54 0.17 -19.45
C GLU A 403 -14.19 1.57 -19.89
N LEU A 404 -14.76 2.60 -19.24
CA LEU A 404 -14.52 4.00 -19.58
C LEU A 404 -13.07 4.44 -19.32
N ALA A 405 -12.41 3.90 -18.29
CA ALA A 405 -11.03 4.23 -17.97
C ALA A 405 -10.02 3.78 -19.05
N LYS A 406 -10.41 2.93 -20.00
CA LYS A 406 -9.56 2.57 -21.16
C LYS A 406 -9.33 3.77 -22.07
N ASP A 407 -10.37 4.59 -22.25
CA ASP A 407 -10.39 5.71 -23.18
C ASP A 407 -10.30 7.08 -22.47
N ASP A 408 -10.59 7.12 -21.16
CA ASP A 408 -10.53 8.34 -20.35
C ASP A 408 -9.52 8.23 -19.20
N PRO A 409 -8.30 8.78 -19.37
CA PRO A 409 -7.28 8.73 -18.33
C PRO A 409 -7.63 9.57 -17.08
N ASN A 410 -8.69 10.38 -17.14
CA ASN A 410 -9.16 11.18 -16.02
C ASN A 410 -10.13 10.45 -15.09
N LEU A 411 -10.37 9.15 -15.31
CA LEU A 411 -11.18 8.27 -14.47
C LEU A 411 -10.32 7.22 -13.76
N PRO A 412 -9.46 7.63 -12.82
CA PRO A 412 -8.64 6.68 -12.08
C PRO A 412 -9.56 5.77 -11.23
N PRO A 413 -9.35 4.44 -11.23
CA PRO A 413 -10.04 3.59 -10.27
C PRO A 413 -9.57 3.92 -8.84
N PRO A 414 -10.44 3.81 -7.82
CA PRO A 414 -10.08 4.12 -6.43
C PRO A 414 -8.83 3.38 -5.96
N ALA A 415 -8.67 2.12 -6.35
CA ALA A 415 -7.49 1.32 -6.02
C ALA A 415 -6.17 1.92 -6.53
N ALA A 416 -6.15 2.58 -7.70
CA ALA A 416 -4.95 3.21 -8.23
C ALA A 416 -4.55 4.45 -7.41
N MET A 417 -5.53 5.23 -6.96
CA MET A 417 -5.30 6.38 -6.08
C MET A 417 -4.83 5.94 -4.69
N ALA A 418 -5.43 4.88 -4.13
CA ALA A 418 -4.98 4.28 -2.88
C ALA A 418 -3.54 3.75 -2.98
N LYS A 419 -3.19 3.07 -4.09
CA LYS A 419 -1.83 2.61 -4.36
C LYS A 419 -0.84 3.78 -4.44
N TRP A 420 -1.23 4.88 -5.08
CA TRP A 420 -0.41 6.09 -5.10
C TRP A 420 -0.18 6.63 -3.69
N ALA A 421 -1.24 6.77 -2.89
CA ALA A 421 -1.15 7.28 -1.52
C ALA A 421 -0.26 6.39 -0.63
N ALA A 422 -0.36 5.07 -0.77
CA ALA A 422 0.45 4.10 -0.02
C ALA A 422 1.94 4.14 -0.40
N SER A 423 2.28 4.60 -1.61
CA SER A 423 3.66 4.69 -2.10
C SER A 423 4.19 6.13 -2.14
N PHE A 424 3.43 7.10 -1.64
CA PHE A 424 3.80 8.50 -1.73
C PHE A 424 4.97 8.84 -0.80
N GLU A 425 6.02 9.40 -1.39
CA GLU A 425 7.16 9.99 -0.69
C GLU A 425 7.15 11.50 -0.95
N ALA A 426 7.00 12.28 0.14
CA ALA A 426 7.04 13.74 0.09
C ALA A 426 8.31 14.23 -0.64
N PRO A 427 8.19 15.20 -1.55
CA PRO A 427 9.34 15.74 -2.26
C PRO A 427 10.25 16.53 -1.33
N HIS A 428 11.56 16.47 -1.55
CA HIS A 428 12.53 17.21 -0.75
C HIS A 428 13.72 17.67 -1.59
N VAL A 429 14.38 18.76 -1.18
CA VAL A 429 15.47 19.40 -1.93
C VAL A 429 16.72 18.51 -2.11
N ASP A 430 16.91 17.51 -1.23
CA ASP A 430 18.00 16.51 -1.33
C ASP A 430 17.86 15.56 -2.54
N GLU A 431 16.72 15.58 -3.22
CA GLU A 431 16.51 14.89 -4.49
C GLU A 431 17.14 15.62 -5.67
N GLY A 432 17.63 16.83 -5.45
CA GLY A 432 18.19 17.70 -6.48
C GLY A 432 17.21 18.70 -7.07
N PHE A 433 16.05 18.91 -6.44
CA PHE A 433 15.18 20.03 -6.79
C PHE A 433 15.84 21.37 -6.47
N GLY A 434 15.70 22.35 -7.37
CA GLY A 434 16.09 23.74 -7.07
C GLY A 434 15.14 24.39 -6.07
N VAL A 435 13.85 24.03 -6.13
CA VAL A 435 12.84 24.42 -5.15
C VAL A 435 11.73 23.36 -5.07
N VAL A 436 11.19 23.15 -3.87
CA VAL A 436 10.00 22.32 -3.63
C VAL A 436 8.89 23.22 -3.10
N GLU A 437 7.79 23.31 -3.85
CA GLU A 437 6.67 24.16 -3.52
C GLU A 437 5.42 23.33 -3.25
N GLU A 438 4.97 23.38 -2.01
CA GLU A 438 3.72 22.78 -1.61
C GLU A 438 2.55 23.74 -1.87
N VAL A 439 1.54 23.27 -2.58
CA VAL A 439 0.29 24.00 -2.84
C VAL A 439 -0.79 23.41 -1.94
N PRO A 440 -1.19 24.12 -0.86
CA PRO A 440 -2.22 23.61 0.04
C PRO A 440 -3.56 23.54 -0.69
N PHE A 441 -4.31 22.48 -0.41
CA PHE A 441 -5.64 22.33 -0.96
C PHE A 441 -6.67 23.17 -0.21
N VAL A 442 -7.53 23.85 -0.97
CA VAL A 442 -8.67 24.58 -0.44
C VAL A 442 -9.92 24.15 -1.21
N ARG A 443 -10.91 23.60 -0.50
CA ARG A 443 -12.21 23.30 -1.10
C ARG A 443 -12.96 24.60 -1.34
N ARG A 444 -13.38 24.82 -2.59
CA ARG A 444 -14.38 25.86 -2.89
C ARG A 444 -15.77 25.31 -2.55
N VAL A 445 -16.45 26.01 -1.66
CA VAL A 445 -17.85 25.74 -1.29
C VAL A 445 -18.75 26.52 -2.23
N ASP A 446 -19.82 25.88 -2.71
CA ASP A 446 -20.85 26.58 -3.48
C ASP A 446 -21.76 27.34 -2.49
N PRO A 447 -21.79 28.69 -2.53
CA PRO A 447 -22.63 29.46 -1.60
C PRO A 447 -24.13 29.24 -1.82
N GLN A 448 -24.55 28.64 -2.93
CA GLN A 448 -25.95 28.29 -3.18
C GLN A 448 -26.41 27.05 -2.39
N PHE A 449 -25.47 26.27 -1.86
CA PHE A 449 -25.78 25.06 -1.09
C PHE A 449 -26.08 25.47 0.35
N THR A 450 -27.36 25.44 0.72
CA THR A 450 -27.85 25.87 2.04
C THR A 450 -28.63 24.79 2.78
N GLY A 451 -28.89 23.65 2.14
CA GLY A 451 -29.71 22.58 2.70
C GLY A 451 -29.04 21.84 3.86
N LYS A 452 -29.86 21.29 4.76
CA LYS A 452 -29.42 20.41 5.85
C LYS A 452 -29.78 18.96 5.55
N GLY A 453 -28.91 18.02 5.93
CA GLY A 453 -29.10 16.60 5.63
C GLY A 453 -28.59 15.67 6.72
N LEU A 454 -29.37 14.64 7.03
CA LEU A 454 -28.92 13.48 7.80
C LEU A 454 -28.63 12.33 6.85
N LEU A 455 -27.36 11.96 6.73
CA LEU A 455 -26.94 10.73 6.08
C LEU A 455 -26.97 9.63 7.14
N LEU A 456 -27.88 8.67 6.98
CA LEU A 456 -28.10 7.59 7.94
C LEU A 456 -27.58 6.29 7.34
N ASP A 457 -26.65 5.64 8.01
CA ASP A 457 -26.53 4.19 7.84
C ASP A 457 -27.83 3.50 8.27
N VAL A 458 -28.07 2.29 7.77
CA VAL A 458 -29.35 1.60 7.94
C VAL A 458 -29.20 0.36 8.81
N ASP A 459 -28.34 -0.59 8.42
CA ASP A 459 -28.21 -1.89 9.08
C ASP A 459 -27.31 -1.77 10.31
N GLY A 460 -27.86 -1.96 11.51
CA GLY A 460 -27.17 -1.71 12.79
C GLY A 460 -27.46 -0.32 13.38
N THR A 461 -27.72 0.66 12.52
CA THR A 461 -28.04 2.05 12.92
C THR A 461 -29.54 2.29 13.13
N LEU A 462 -30.36 2.01 12.10
CA LEU A 462 -31.81 2.22 12.14
C LEU A 462 -32.59 0.93 12.39
N ARG A 463 -32.10 -0.18 11.83
CA ARG A 463 -32.78 -1.48 11.86
C ARG A 463 -31.83 -2.61 12.21
N LYS A 464 -32.42 -3.76 12.55
CA LYS A 464 -31.78 -5.08 12.58
C LYS A 464 -32.68 -6.09 11.85
N THR A 465 -32.15 -7.28 11.62
CA THR A 465 -32.96 -8.43 11.15
C THR A 465 -33.55 -9.18 12.35
N LYS A 466 -34.78 -9.68 12.21
CA LYS A 466 -35.40 -10.58 13.22
C LYS A 466 -34.72 -11.94 13.21
N SER A 467 -34.27 -12.38 12.05
CA SER A 467 -33.58 -13.65 11.82
C SER A 467 -32.17 -13.71 12.41
N GLY A 468 -31.54 -12.55 12.65
CA GLY A 468 -30.12 -12.45 13.03
C GLY A 468 -29.15 -12.54 11.85
N GLU A 469 -29.65 -12.66 10.61
CA GLU A 469 -28.83 -12.60 9.40
C GLU A 469 -28.28 -11.19 9.16
N ILE A 470 -27.16 -11.08 8.44
CA ILE A 470 -26.52 -9.78 8.17
C ILE A 470 -27.37 -8.91 7.23
N PHE A 471 -28.08 -9.54 6.28
CA PHE A 471 -28.93 -8.85 5.31
C PHE A 471 -30.37 -9.37 5.42
N PRO A 472 -31.39 -8.50 5.45
CA PRO A 472 -32.78 -8.93 5.38
C PRO A 472 -33.02 -9.56 4.01
N ARG A 473 -33.48 -10.82 3.99
CA ARG A 473 -33.84 -11.53 2.75
C ARG A 473 -35.28 -11.30 2.33
N ASP A 474 -36.10 -10.84 3.26
CA ASP A 474 -37.52 -10.53 3.09
C ASP A 474 -37.87 -9.27 3.90
N PRO A 475 -38.80 -8.42 3.44
CA PRO A 475 -39.22 -7.22 4.18
C PRO A 475 -39.72 -7.50 5.60
N GLU A 476 -40.39 -8.63 5.85
CA GLU A 476 -40.90 -8.95 7.18
C GLU A 476 -39.80 -9.32 8.17
N ASP A 477 -38.57 -9.55 7.69
CA ASP A 477 -37.38 -9.71 8.54
C ASP A 477 -36.86 -8.37 9.09
N VAL A 478 -37.34 -7.24 8.58
CA VAL A 478 -36.94 -5.91 9.08
C VAL A 478 -37.58 -5.62 10.43
N GLU A 479 -36.74 -5.28 11.41
CA GLU A 479 -37.15 -4.75 12.71
C GLU A 479 -36.48 -3.39 12.94
N LEU A 480 -37.29 -2.35 13.12
CA LEU A 480 -36.79 -1.03 13.49
C LEU A 480 -36.30 -1.06 14.93
N LEU A 481 -35.12 -0.49 15.16
CA LEU A 481 -34.61 -0.37 16.52
C LEU A 481 -35.43 0.69 17.31
N PRO A 482 -35.54 0.59 18.64
CA PRO A 482 -36.44 1.46 19.44
C PRO A 482 -36.07 2.96 19.40
N GLY A 483 -37.02 3.88 19.44
CA GLY A 483 -36.73 5.32 19.61
C GLY A 483 -36.19 6.07 18.38
N ARG A 484 -35.96 5.36 17.26
CA ARG A 484 -35.37 5.94 16.03
C ARG A 484 -36.30 6.99 15.41
N ARG A 485 -37.60 6.71 15.38
CA ARG A 485 -38.61 7.62 14.82
C ARG A 485 -38.66 8.93 15.60
N GLU A 486 -38.69 8.86 16.92
CA GLU A 486 -38.86 10.02 17.81
C GLU A 486 -37.68 10.99 17.69
N VAL A 487 -36.45 10.45 17.65
CA VAL A 487 -35.23 11.25 17.48
C VAL A 487 -35.19 11.87 16.07
N LEU A 488 -35.41 11.07 15.02
CA LEU A 488 -35.33 11.57 13.64
C LEU A 488 -36.41 12.61 13.32
N ARG A 489 -37.61 12.51 13.92
CA ARG A 489 -38.68 13.50 13.75
C ARG A 489 -38.23 14.90 14.16
N ARG A 490 -37.48 15.03 15.27
CA ARG A 490 -36.95 16.32 15.74
C ARG A 490 -36.09 17.01 14.67
N PHE A 491 -35.24 16.24 14.00
CA PHE A 491 -34.40 16.77 12.92
C PHE A 491 -35.22 17.15 11.68
N VAL A 492 -36.24 16.36 11.33
CA VAL A 492 -37.17 16.72 10.24
C VAL A 492 -37.86 18.04 10.55
N ASP A 493 -38.35 18.22 11.78
CA ASP A 493 -39.00 19.45 12.25
C ASP A 493 -38.04 20.66 12.22
N GLU A 494 -36.73 20.42 12.39
CA GLU A 494 -35.65 21.42 12.25
C GLU A 494 -35.19 21.65 10.80
N GLY A 495 -35.83 21.01 9.83
CA GLY A 495 -35.59 21.18 8.39
C GLY A 495 -34.48 20.31 7.81
N TYR A 496 -34.03 19.26 8.51
CA TYR A 496 -33.12 18.27 7.93
C TYR A 496 -33.87 17.32 7.00
N LYS A 497 -33.29 17.06 5.82
CA LYS A 497 -33.71 15.96 4.95
C LYS A 497 -33.06 14.65 5.40
N LEU A 498 -33.84 13.58 5.45
CA LEU A 498 -33.32 12.25 5.80
C LEU A 498 -32.88 11.51 4.53
N PHE A 499 -31.69 10.93 4.57
CA PHE A 499 -31.13 10.13 3.49
C PHE A 499 -30.61 8.81 4.03
N PHE A 500 -30.88 7.72 3.32
CA PHE A 500 -30.24 6.44 3.64
C PHE A 500 -28.99 6.28 2.79
N VAL A 501 -27.88 5.90 3.42
CA VAL A 501 -26.60 5.61 2.77
C VAL A 501 -26.06 4.27 3.29
N SER A 502 -26.05 3.22 2.46
CA SER A 502 -25.74 1.86 2.93
C SER A 502 -24.80 1.06 2.03
N ASN A 503 -24.08 0.10 2.60
CA ASN A 503 -23.24 -0.87 1.88
C ASN A 503 -23.97 -2.23 1.81
N GLN A 504 -24.31 -2.69 0.60
CA GLN A 504 -25.13 -3.89 0.38
C GLN A 504 -24.37 -4.95 -0.42
N SER A 505 -23.21 -5.40 0.08
CA SER A 505 -22.38 -6.40 -0.62
C SER A 505 -23.02 -7.77 -0.78
N GLY A 506 -24.12 -8.04 -0.05
CA GLY A 506 -24.91 -9.25 -0.20
C GLY A 506 -25.46 -9.42 -1.63
N VAL A 507 -25.66 -8.33 -2.36
CA VAL A 507 -26.07 -8.35 -3.77
C VAL A 507 -24.95 -8.93 -4.64
N ALA A 508 -23.75 -8.37 -4.56
CA ALA A 508 -22.61 -8.87 -5.35
C ALA A 508 -22.18 -10.30 -4.97
N SER A 509 -22.40 -10.74 -3.73
CA SER A 509 -22.13 -12.13 -3.34
C SER A 509 -23.26 -13.11 -3.68
N GLY A 510 -24.39 -12.63 -4.23
CA GLY A 510 -25.58 -13.43 -4.50
C GLY A 510 -26.31 -13.93 -3.24
N THR A 511 -25.98 -13.37 -2.08
CA THR A 511 -26.58 -13.75 -0.78
C THR A 511 -27.99 -13.16 -0.60
N VAL A 512 -28.26 -12.03 -1.25
CA VAL A 512 -29.58 -11.38 -1.30
C VAL A 512 -29.78 -10.78 -2.70
N SER A 513 -31.01 -10.76 -3.18
CA SER A 513 -31.34 -10.10 -4.45
C SER A 513 -31.41 -8.59 -4.28
N GLN A 514 -31.26 -7.85 -5.37
CA GLN A 514 -31.45 -6.40 -5.35
C GLN A 514 -32.88 -6.02 -4.93
N ASP A 515 -33.89 -6.69 -5.47
CA ASP A 515 -35.30 -6.47 -5.13
C ASP A 515 -35.57 -6.64 -3.63
N ALA A 516 -34.95 -7.64 -2.99
CA ALA A 516 -35.10 -7.86 -1.55
C ALA A 516 -34.48 -6.73 -0.72
N VAL A 517 -33.32 -6.22 -1.14
CA VAL A 517 -32.68 -5.05 -0.50
C VAL A 517 -33.56 -3.80 -0.62
N GLU A 518 -34.09 -3.53 -1.81
CA GLU A 518 -34.99 -2.40 -2.07
C GLU A 518 -36.29 -2.52 -1.28
N ALA A 519 -36.90 -3.71 -1.24
CA ALA A 519 -38.10 -3.97 -0.47
C ALA A 519 -37.86 -3.83 1.05
N ALA A 520 -36.68 -4.22 1.54
CA ALA A 520 -36.29 -3.99 2.93
C ALA A 520 -36.13 -2.49 3.26
N PHE A 521 -35.55 -1.69 2.35
CA PHE A 521 -35.52 -0.23 2.53
C PHE A 521 -36.92 0.38 2.55
N ALA A 522 -37.80 -0.01 1.61
CA ALA A 522 -39.18 0.45 1.57
C ALA A 522 -39.92 0.12 2.88
N ARG A 523 -39.74 -1.09 3.41
CA ARG A 523 -40.29 -1.49 4.71
C ARG A 523 -39.73 -0.66 5.86
N THR A 524 -38.43 -0.36 5.84
CA THR A 524 -37.79 0.48 6.86
C THR A 524 -38.38 1.89 6.86
N ILE A 525 -38.61 2.48 5.68
CA ILE A 525 -39.27 3.79 5.54
C ILE A 525 -40.69 3.74 6.08
N ALA A 526 -41.47 2.71 5.70
CA ALA A 526 -42.83 2.53 6.18
C ALA A 526 -42.91 2.37 7.71
N LEU A 527 -41.95 1.67 8.31
CA LEU A 527 -41.86 1.53 9.76
C LEU A 527 -41.39 2.81 10.44
N LEU A 528 -40.51 3.61 9.82
CA LEU A 528 -40.13 4.92 10.37
C LEU A 528 -41.30 5.90 10.34
N ASP A 529 -42.13 5.87 9.29
CA ASP A 529 -43.24 6.80 9.09
C ASP A 529 -42.76 8.27 9.14
N LEU A 530 -41.69 8.54 8.38
CA LEU A 530 -41.04 9.85 8.23
C LEU A 530 -40.64 10.07 6.76
N PRO A 531 -40.56 11.32 6.29
CA PRO A 531 -40.16 11.63 4.93
C PRO A 531 -38.67 11.36 4.71
N VAL A 532 -38.34 10.25 4.06
CA VAL A 532 -37.00 9.96 3.56
C VAL A 532 -36.87 10.51 2.14
N ALA A 533 -35.96 11.48 1.97
CA ALA A 533 -35.81 12.22 0.72
C ALA A 533 -35.20 11.35 -0.39
N GLU A 534 -34.21 10.51 -0.05
CA GLU A 534 -33.60 9.58 -1.00
C GLU A 534 -32.92 8.41 -0.28
N VAL A 535 -32.93 7.24 -0.92
CA VAL A 535 -32.15 6.07 -0.52
C VAL A 535 -31.05 5.84 -1.53
N MET A 536 -29.81 5.75 -1.06
CA MET A 536 -28.65 5.38 -1.84
C MET A 536 -27.91 4.23 -1.18
N TYR A 537 -27.47 3.27 -1.97
CA TYR A 537 -26.63 2.19 -1.46
C TYR A 537 -25.67 1.68 -2.54
N CYS A 538 -24.63 0.99 -2.09
CA CYS A 538 -23.64 0.40 -2.97
C CYS A 538 -23.77 -1.13 -2.97
N PRO A 539 -24.15 -1.77 -4.10
CA PRO A 539 -24.33 -3.23 -4.18
C PRO A 539 -23.03 -4.01 -4.42
N HIS A 540 -21.91 -3.29 -4.63
CA HIS A 540 -20.66 -3.87 -5.11
C HIS A 540 -19.82 -4.60 -4.04
N PRO A 541 -18.89 -5.49 -4.45
CA PRO A 541 -17.99 -6.20 -3.54
C PRO A 541 -17.19 -5.27 -2.62
N ALA A 542 -16.85 -5.78 -1.44
CA ALA A 542 -16.04 -5.04 -0.48
C ALA A 542 -14.56 -4.92 -0.86
N PHE A 543 -14.03 -5.89 -1.61
CA PHE A 543 -12.64 -5.91 -2.03
C PHE A 543 -12.47 -6.70 -3.35
N PRO A 544 -11.62 -6.24 -4.28
CA PRO A 544 -10.86 -4.98 -4.25
C PRO A 544 -11.77 -3.74 -4.41
N ALA A 545 -11.27 -2.56 -4.00
CA ALA A 545 -12.01 -1.30 -4.13
C ALA A 545 -12.18 -0.92 -5.61
N GLY A 546 -13.37 -1.21 -6.16
CA GLY A 546 -13.68 -1.02 -7.57
C GLY A 546 -14.63 0.13 -7.90
N CYS A 547 -15.24 0.78 -6.91
CA CYS A 547 -16.22 1.85 -7.12
C CYS A 547 -16.07 2.96 -6.09
N PHE A 548 -16.56 4.16 -6.40
CA PHE A 548 -16.60 5.29 -5.46
C PHE A 548 -17.83 5.26 -4.54
N CYS A 549 -18.85 4.44 -4.84
CA CYS A 549 -20.08 4.39 -4.03
C CYS A 549 -19.91 3.70 -2.68
N ARG A 550 -18.94 2.81 -2.52
CA ARG A 550 -18.88 1.98 -1.32
C ARG A 550 -18.27 2.78 -0.18
N LYS A 551 -19.00 2.97 0.93
CA LYS A 551 -18.43 3.56 2.15
C LYS A 551 -17.20 2.74 2.56
N PRO A 552 -16.04 3.38 2.84
CA PRO A 552 -15.90 4.80 3.21
C PRO A 552 -15.69 5.80 2.06
N LEU A 553 -15.72 5.38 0.79
CA LEU A 553 -15.52 6.30 -0.34
C LEU A 553 -16.71 7.27 -0.49
N PRO A 554 -16.46 8.51 -0.93
CA PRO A 554 -17.42 9.61 -0.77
C PRO A 554 -18.57 9.61 -1.78
N GLY A 555 -18.65 8.64 -2.68
CA GLY A 555 -19.50 8.68 -3.87
C GLY A 555 -20.97 8.97 -3.58
N LEU A 556 -21.58 8.21 -2.67
CA LEU A 556 -23.01 8.38 -2.32
C LEU A 556 -23.27 9.77 -1.73
N GLY A 557 -22.43 10.19 -0.77
CA GLY A 557 -22.63 11.45 -0.06
C GLY A 557 -22.41 12.66 -0.94
N VAL A 558 -21.37 12.65 -1.78
CA VAL A 558 -21.14 13.72 -2.78
C VAL A 558 -22.33 13.80 -3.74
N SER A 559 -22.86 12.67 -4.21
CA SER A 559 -24.04 12.64 -5.09
C SER A 559 -25.28 13.27 -4.43
N LEU A 560 -25.53 12.96 -3.16
CA LEU A 560 -26.65 13.54 -2.41
C LEU A 560 -26.45 15.04 -2.15
N ILE A 561 -25.25 15.45 -1.75
CA ILE A 561 -24.89 16.87 -1.53
C ILE A 561 -25.16 17.68 -2.79
N GLN A 562 -24.69 17.21 -3.95
CA GLN A 562 -24.88 17.89 -5.23
C GLN A 562 -26.35 17.95 -5.66
N ARG A 563 -27.09 16.83 -5.55
CA ARG A 563 -28.48 16.76 -6.03
C ARG A 563 -29.48 17.51 -5.14
N HIS A 564 -29.18 17.64 -3.85
CA HIS A 564 -30.09 18.26 -2.88
C HIS A 564 -29.62 19.63 -2.37
N GLY A 565 -28.51 20.15 -2.88
CA GLY A 565 -27.97 21.47 -2.53
C GLY A 565 -27.61 21.57 -1.04
N LEU A 566 -26.95 20.55 -0.48
CA LEU A 566 -26.68 20.48 0.96
C LEU A 566 -25.38 21.21 1.33
N ALA A 567 -25.44 22.09 2.32
CA ALA A 567 -24.24 22.70 2.90
C ALA A 567 -23.46 21.63 3.68
N ARG A 568 -22.15 21.45 3.44
CA ARG A 568 -21.35 20.40 4.11
C ARG A 568 -21.43 20.53 5.64
N GLU A 569 -21.43 21.76 6.15
CA GLU A 569 -21.54 22.10 7.57
C GLU A 569 -22.92 21.76 8.16
N GLY A 570 -23.95 21.72 7.29
CA GLY A 570 -25.31 21.32 7.62
C GLY A 570 -25.59 19.82 7.42
N VAL A 571 -24.58 19.03 7.06
CA VAL A 571 -24.70 17.58 6.87
C VAL A 571 -24.09 16.84 8.05
N VAL A 572 -24.82 15.82 8.53
CA VAL A 572 -24.36 14.92 9.59
C VAL A 572 -24.51 13.48 9.12
N MET A 573 -23.44 12.70 9.24
CA MET A 573 -23.43 11.25 9.05
C MET A 573 -23.64 10.56 10.39
N VAL A 574 -24.64 9.68 10.47
CA VAL A 574 -24.92 8.84 11.64
C VAL A 574 -24.74 7.38 11.24
N GLY A 575 -23.91 6.66 11.98
CA GLY A 575 -23.64 5.25 11.73
C GLY A 575 -23.00 4.56 12.93
N ASP A 576 -22.84 3.25 12.87
CA ASP A 576 -22.33 2.40 13.95
C ASP A 576 -20.97 1.75 13.62
N MET A 577 -20.46 1.92 12.40
CA MET A 577 -19.20 1.31 11.97
C MET A 577 -18.11 2.35 11.68
N ASP A 578 -16.84 1.91 11.77
CA ASP A 578 -15.69 2.70 11.34
C ASP A 578 -15.80 3.17 9.88
N SER A 579 -16.45 2.38 9.01
CA SER A 579 -16.68 2.78 7.62
C SER A 579 -17.59 4.00 7.48
N ASP A 580 -18.48 4.24 8.44
CA ASP A 580 -19.37 5.42 8.47
C ASP A 580 -18.63 6.65 8.97
N ARG A 581 -17.78 6.46 9.99
CA ARG A 581 -16.86 7.49 10.48
C ARG A 581 -15.89 7.93 9.39
N ASP A 582 -15.28 6.98 8.70
CA ASP A 582 -14.37 7.24 7.58
C ASP A 582 -15.10 7.84 6.37
N PHE A 583 -16.35 7.45 6.12
CA PHE A 583 -17.20 8.08 5.10
C PHE A 583 -17.52 9.54 5.43
N ALA A 584 -17.85 9.85 6.67
CA ALA A 584 -18.05 11.22 7.12
C ALA A 584 -16.78 12.06 6.97
N ARG A 585 -15.63 11.50 7.36
CA ARG A 585 -14.31 12.12 7.15
C ARG A 585 -14.06 12.38 5.67
N SER A 586 -14.31 11.40 4.79
CA SER A 586 -14.04 11.55 3.37
C SER A 586 -14.92 12.61 2.70
N LEU A 587 -16.11 12.83 3.25
CA LEU A 587 -17.03 13.89 2.88
C LEU A 587 -16.75 15.23 3.58
N GLY A 588 -15.86 15.29 4.57
CA GLY A 588 -15.63 16.50 5.37
C GLY A 588 -16.88 16.98 6.12
N VAL A 589 -17.72 16.06 6.60
CA VAL A 589 -18.97 16.35 7.33
C VAL A 589 -18.90 15.82 8.76
N LYS A 590 -19.81 16.25 9.62
CA LYS A 590 -19.86 15.79 11.01
C LYS A 590 -20.24 14.31 11.08
N TYR A 591 -19.50 13.53 11.85
CA TYR A 591 -19.89 12.17 12.25
C TYR A 591 -20.50 12.19 13.66
N VAL A 592 -21.54 11.38 13.88
CA VAL A 592 -22.03 11.04 15.22
C VAL A 592 -22.26 9.54 15.28
N ASP A 593 -21.77 8.90 16.34
CA ASP A 593 -21.99 7.48 16.55
C ASP A 593 -23.49 7.21 16.79
N ALA A 594 -24.02 6.14 16.20
CA ALA A 594 -25.42 5.79 16.29
C ALA A 594 -25.86 5.60 17.76
N HIS A 595 -25.03 4.99 18.61
CA HIS A 595 -25.38 4.81 20.01
C HIS A 595 -25.51 6.16 20.72
N GLU A 596 -24.59 7.09 20.48
CA GLU A 596 -24.63 8.44 21.06
C GLU A 596 -25.80 9.26 20.51
N PHE A 597 -26.03 9.19 19.21
CA PHE A 597 -27.09 9.94 18.53
C PHE A 597 -28.49 9.55 19.03
N PHE A 598 -28.70 8.27 19.35
CA PHE A 598 -29.97 7.74 19.84
C PHE A 598 -30.01 7.51 21.36
N ALA A 599 -28.98 7.88 22.14
CA ALA A 599 -28.89 7.59 23.58
C ALA A 599 -29.98 8.25 24.45
N GLY A 600 -30.67 9.28 23.95
CA GLY A 600 -31.70 10.03 24.67
C GLY A 600 -33.14 9.66 24.31
N SER A 601 -33.35 8.51 23.66
CA SER A 601 -34.66 8.02 23.22
C SER A 601 -35.37 7.14 24.23
#